data_AF-A0A497M8L9-F1
#
_entry.id   AF-A0A497M8L9-F1
#
_cell.length_a   1.000
_cell.length_b   1.000
_cell.length_c   1.000
_cell.angle_alpha   90.00
_cell.angle_beta   90.00
_cell.angle_gamma   90.00
#
_symmetry.space_group_name_H-M   'P 1'
#
loop_
_entity.id
_entity.type
_entity.pdbx_description
1 polymer ?
#
loop_
_entity_poly.entity_id
_entity_poly.type
_entity_poly.pdbx_seq_one_letter_code
_entity_poly.pdbx_strand_id
1 'polypeptide(L)'
;MPPSIFSQPQASEDNPGGGKLDLTKIRLLVDKGWYRLYEDEARGLWFLEMDRSPAGYVLKCPVGCWFKPLPGKLGLKLVEYVAEALFSRYIPQVLTSRSLMKLVNYLYRYRSQSCTTLDRYVRLIAQFLKWVREDPDRLVAGCFTREGLLDQKAVKELAQTIDLYLGELQAEGLASQTIASTKAALKTWLEINGITLPRIPTPRIRHNYSPRAPTPDELAKVLEIGDLRAKTIISILALSGMRVSTLARLKLKHLEPDLSRGVSPVCINVPAELNKGQFCSYFTFIGEEAVRYLKLYLEQRRLGTDKIPPEQLTPESPVIRTYDRDPRPVSSKQLYYTVSRLFRRAGLLREPKLGRRYRLCAHSLRKYFKTQLAARGVPPEFVEFMMGHKTSTYLDVRSKGVEFLRSLYAASGISIKPQTRLSKIEVLKELVRSLGFRPEEVLVKHILEKPHRTLVTDDNQLEALREAIRHAIRKEIVELLEE
;
A
#
# COMPACT_ATOMS: atom_id res chain seq x y z
N MET A 1 -34.46 0.40 24.26
CA MET A 1 -33.76 0.58 22.98
C MET A 1 -33.90 2.03 22.55
N PRO A 2 -32.86 2.69 21.99
CA PRO A 2 -33.07 4.01 21.38
C PRO A 2 -34.10 3.88 20.23
N PRO A 3 -35.01 4.85 20.05
CA PRO A 3 -36.02 4.79 18.99
C PRO A 3 -35.38 4.81 17.61
N SER A 4 -35.97 4.08 16.64
CA SER A 4 -35.55 4.10 15.23
C SER A 4 -35.61 5.53 14.69
N ILE A 5 -34.59 5.94 13.92
CA ILE A 5 -34.54 7.29 13.34
C ILE A 5 -35.60 7.45 12.23
N PHE A 6 -36.07 6.34 11.66
CA PHE A 6 -37.15 6.28 10.67
C PHE A 6 -38.55 6.05 11.28
N SER A 7 -38.70 6.22 12.59
CA SER A 7 -40.01 6.23 13.27
C SER A 7 -40.82 7.53 13.03
N GLN A 8 -40.23 8.53 12.36
CA GLN A 8 -40.89 9.77 11.92
C GLN A 8 -40.90 9.88 10.38
N PRO A 9 -41.96 10.46 9.77
CA PRO A 9 -42.23 10.35 8.34
C PRO A 9 -41.23 11.14 7.49
N GLN A 10 -40.63 10.49 6.48
CA GLN A 10 -40.07 11.17 5.31
C GLN A 10 -40.60 10.49 4.04
N ALA A 11 -41.47 11.19 3.32
CA ALA A 11 -41.95 10.79 2.01
C ALA A 11 -40.95 11.24 0.94
N SER A 12 -40.55 10.33 0.04
CA SER A 12 -39.92 10.69 -1.24
C SER A 12 -40.36 9.70 -2.32
N GLU A 13 -40.43 10.17 -3.57
CA GLU A 13 -40.91 9.41 -4.74
C GLU A 13 -40.15 8.10 -5.00
N ASP A 14 -38.93 7.95 -4.47
CA ASP A 14 -38.08 6.75 -4.61
C ASP A 14 -38.37 5.62 -3.58
N ASN A 15 -39.42 5.72 -2.76
CA ASN A 15 -39.69 4.78 -1.66
C ASN A 15 -41.11 4.15 -1.76
N PRO A 16 -41.27 3.01 -2.49
CA PRO A 16 -42.59 2.39 -2.70
C PRO A 16 -43.19 1.75 -1.44
N GLY A 17 -42.49 1.82 -0.29
CA GLY A 17 -42.94 1.34 1.02
C GLY A 17 -43.06 2.43 2.08
N GLY A 18 -43.35 3.68 1.70
CA GLY A 18 -43.42 4.88 2.56
C GLY A 18 -44.50 4.90 3.65
N GLY A 19 -44.56 3.87 4.50
CA GLY A 19 -45.25 3.89 5.78
C GLY A 19 -44.26 4.08 6.95
N LYS A 20 -44.74 4.61 8.08
CA LYS A 20 -43.99 4.58 9.35
C LYS A 20 -43.46 3.17 9.59
N LEU A 21 -42.22 3.03 10.06
CA LEU A 21 -41.69 1.74 10.48
C LEU A 21 -42.49 1.26 11.70
N ASP A 22 -43.48 0.41 11.46
CA ASP A 22 -44.27 -0.20 12.53
C ASP A 22 -43.47 -1.34 13.15
N LEU A 23 -42.64 -1.00 14.14
CA LEU A 23 -41.78 -1.93 14.87
C LEU A 23 -42.55 -3.09 15.52
N THR A 24 -43.89 -3.02 15.63
CA THR A 24 -44.72 -4.11 16.17
C THR A 24 -44.94 -5.25 15.19
N LYS A 25 -44.74 -5.01 13.88
CA LYS A 25 -45.00 -5.99 12.80
C LYS A 25 -43.73 -6.55 12.15
N ILE A 26 -42.56 -6.14 12.64
CA ILE A 26 -41.26 -6.50 12.06
C ILE A 26 -40.33 -7.05 13.13
N ARG A 27 -39.59 -8.09 12.78
CA ARG A 27 -38.67 -8.79 13.67
C ARG A 27 -37.25 -8.27 13.50
N LEU A 28 -36.57 -7.90 14.58
CA LEU A 28 -35.15 -7.56 14.52
C LEU A 28 -34.30 -8.81 14.26
N LEU A 29 -33.54 -8.81 13.17
CA LEU A 29 -32.63 -9.90 12.80
C LEU A 29 -31.20 -9.67 13.29
N VAL A 30 -30.69 -8.44 13.14
CA VAL A 30 -29.32 -8.07 13.47
C VAL A 30 -29.29 -6.68 14.06
N ASP A 31 -28.56 -6.51 15.17
CA ASP A 31 -28.17 -5.20 15.69
C ASP A 31 -26.65 -5.21 15.94
N LYS A 32 -25.94 -4.31 15.25
CA LYS A 32 -24.49 -4.10 15.40
C LYS A 32 -24.17 -2.74 16.04
N GLY A 33 -25.17 -2.00 16.49
CA GLY A 33 -25.06 -0.64 16.99
C GLY A 33 -24.84 0.43 15.91
N TRP A 34 -24.23 0.08 14.76
CA TRP A 34 -24.05 0.99 13.62
C TRP A 34 -25.03 0.74 12.46
N TYR A 35 -25.61 -0.45 12.38
CA TYR A 35 -26.79 -0.74 11.56
C TYR A 35 -27.71 -1.73 12.27
N ARG A 36 -28.98 -1.72 11.87
CA ARG A 36 -30.01 -2.67 12.26
C ARG A 36 -30.69 -3.24 11.03
N LEU A 37 -31.03 -4.52 11.09
CA LEU A 37 -31.72 -5.22 10.03
C LEU A 37 -32.99 -5.85 10.59
N TYR A 38 -34.11 -5.55 9.96
CA TYR A 38 -35.43 -6.04 10.35
C TYR A 38 -36.03 -6.91 9.26
N GLU A 39 -36.88 -7.85 9.64
CA GLU A 39 -37.63 -8.74 8.76
C GLU A 39 -39.13 -8.50 8.91
N ASP A 40 -39.80 -8.29 7.79
CA ASP A 40 -41.24 -8.36 7.67
C ASP A 40 -41.60 -9.74 7.08
N GLU A 41 -41.93 -10.70 7.94
CA GLU A 41 -42.25 -12.07 7.55
C GLU A 41 -43.51 -12.12 6.66
N ALA A 42 -44.48 -11.22 6.87
CA ALA A 42 -45.72 -11.18 6.10
C ALA A 42 -45.48 -10.75 4.64
N ARG A 43 -44.55 -9.82 4.42
CA ARG A 43 -44.18 -9.34 3.08
C ARG A 43 -43.00 -10.10 2.47
N GLY A 44 -42.27 -10.87 3.26
CA GLY A 44 -41.01 -11.51 2.85
C GLY A 44 -39.93 -10.50 2.46
N LEU A 45 -39.90 -9.35 3.14
CA LEU A 45 -38.97 -8.24 2.89
C LEU A 45 -38.11 -7.97 4.11
N TRP A 46 -36.89 -7.47 3.88
CA TRP A 46 -36.04 -6.95 4.94
C TRP A 46 -35.92 -5.43 4.85
N PHE A 47 -35.77 -4.79 6.00
CA PHE A 47 -35.50 -3.35 6.12
C PHE A 47 -34.14 -3.12 6.78
N LEU A 48 -33.26 -2.43 6.06
CA LEU A 48 -31.98 -1.97 6.60
C LEU A 48 -32.12 -0.55 7.15
N GLU A 49 -31.75 -0.36 8.41
CA GLU A 49 -31.56 0.94 9.04
C GLU A 49 -30.07 1.14 9.35
N MET A 50 -29.49 2.26 8.90
CA MET A 50 -28.10 2.60 9.19
C MET A 50 -27.94 4.11 9.36
N ASP A 51 -27.56 4.54 10.57
CA ASP A 51 -27.31 5.93 10.94
C ASP A 51 -25.85 6.23 11.22
N ARG A 52 -25.03 5.18 11.36
CA ARG A 52 -23.59 5.27 11.60
C ARG A 52 -22.81 4.42 10.61
N SER A 53 -21.58 4.83 10.34
CA SER A 53 -20.61 4.03 9.61
C SER A 53 -20.07 2.88 10.48
N PRO A 54 -19.46 1.84 9.88
CA PRO A 54 -18.77 0.78 10.63
C PRO A 54 -17.68 1.31 11.59
N ALA A 55 -17.12 2.49 11.32
CA ALA A 55 -16.13 3.15 12.15
C ALA A 55 -16.75 4.03 13.27
N GLY A 56 -18.07 4.03 13.42
CA GLY A 56 -18.79 4.74 14.48
C GLY A 56 -19.16 6.19 14.18
N TYR A 57 -18.77 6.74 13.02
CA TYR A 57 -19.16 8.10 12.62
C TYR A 57 -20.62 8.18 12.22
N VAL A 58 -21.33 9.20 12.68
CA VAL A 58 -22.72 9.50 12.26
C VAL A 58 -22.76 9.84 10.78
N LEU A 59 -23.69 9.23 10.05
CA LEU A 59 -23.88 9.46 8.63
C LEU A 59 -24.64 10.76 8.40
N LYS A 60 -24.17 11.57 7.43
CA LYS A 60 -24.87 12.79 7.00
C LYS A 60 -26.27 12.49 6.46
N CYS A 61 -26.40 11.36 5.78
CA CYS A 61 -27.67 10.86 5.26
C CYS A 61 -27.81 9.43 5.78
N PRO A 62 -28.63 9.20 6.83
CA PRO A 62 -29.00 7.87 7.26
C PRO A 62 -29.60 7.07 6.10
N VAL A 63 -29.40 5.76 6.11
CA VAL A 63 -29.90 4.84 5.10
C VAL A 63 -31.05 4.05 5.69
N GLY A 64 -32.20 4.12 5.02
CA GLY A 64 -33.38 3.30 5.29
C GLY A 64 -33.88 2.73 3.97
N CYS A 65 -33.90 1.41 3.80
CA CYS A 65 -34.45 0.83 2.58
C CYS A 65 -35.03 -0.56 2.79
N TRP A 66 -36.17 -0.80 2.13
CA TRP A 66 -36.80 -2.11 1.99
C TRP A 66 -36.24 -2.85 0.79
N PHE A 67 -35.97 -4.13 0.93
CA PHE A 67 -35.50 -4.97 -0.17
C PHE A 67 -35.89 -6.44 0.01
N LYS A 68 -35.91 -7.18 -1.10
CA LYS A 68 -36.13 -8.62 -1.07
C LYS A 68 -34.81 -9.34 -0.78
N PRO A 69 -34.68 -10.04 0.36
CA PRO A 69 -33.42 -10.64 0.74
C PRO A 69 -33.15 -11.96 0.02
N LEU A 70 -31.88 -12.36 0.03
CA LEU A 70 -31.54 -13.77 -0.18
C LEU A 70 -31.74 -14.51 1.15
N PRO A 71 -32.34 -15.70 1.16
CA PRO A 71 -32.61 -16.42 2.40
C PRO A 71 -31.32 -16.92 3.08
N GLY A 72 -31.43 -17.20 4.38
CA GLY A 72 -30.40 -17.86 5.17
C GLY A 72 -29.21 -16.98 5.56
N LYS A 73 -28.20 -17.62 6.19
CA LYS A 73 -27.00 -16.93 6.71
C LYS A 73 -26.21 -16.19 5.63
N LEU A 74 -26.25 -16.68 4.39
CA LEU A 74 -25.59 -16.01 3.27
C LEU A 74 -26.21 -14.63 3.01
N GLY A 75 -27.54 -14.53 2.98
CA GLY A 75 -28.22 -13.24 2.79
C GLY A 75 -27.81 -12.19 3.80
N LEU A 76 -27.81 -12.56 5.09
CA LEU A 76 -27.33 -11.69 6.17
C LEU A 76 -25.89 -11.21 5.94
N LYS A 77 -25.00 -12.11 5.52
CA LYS A 77 -23.60 -11.77 5.24
C LYS A 77 -23.42 -10.87 4.01
N LEU A 78 -24.25 -11.02 2.98
CA LEU A 78 -24.19 -10.13 1.82
C LEU A 78 -24.68 -8.72 2.17
N VAL A 79 -25.71 -8.59 3.01
CA VAL A 79 -26.17 -7.28 3.51
C VAL A 79 -25.09 -6.62 4.36
N GLU A 80 -24.49 -7.36 5.30
CA GLU A 80 -23.36 -6.87 6.11
C GLU A 80 -22.19 -6.42 5.20
N TYR A 81 -21.83 -7.22 4.20
CA TYR A 81 -20.78 -6.88 3.24
C TYR A 81 -21.07 -5.60 2.44
N VAL A 82 -22.32 -5.39 2.00
CA VAL A 82 -22.75 -4.17 1.31
C VAL A 82 -22.68 -2.96 2.23
N ALA A 83 -23.22 -3.09 3.45
CA ALA A 83 -23.25 -2.01 4.43
C ALA A 83 -21.85 -1.59 4.90
N GLU A 84 -20.93 -2.55 5.03
CA GLU A 84 -19.54 -2.27 5.37
C GLU A 84 -18.75 -1.64 4.23
N ALA A 85 -19.04 -2.04 2.99
CA ALA A 85 -18.23 -1.66 1.84
C ALA A 85 -18.62 -0.32 1.21
N LEU A 86 -19.92 -0.03 1.13
CA LEU A 86 -20.43 1.04 0.27
C LEU A 86 -20.65 2.35 1.04
N PHE A 87 -20.56 3.45 0.30
CA PHE A 87 -21.09 4.73 0.79
C PHE A 87 -22.62 4.68 0.85
N SER A 88 -23.18 5.36 1.85
CA SER A 88 -24.63 5.37 2.16
C SER A 88 -25.53 5.51 0.92
N ARG A 89 -25.18 6.40 0.00
CA ARG A 89 -25.96 6.67 -1.22
C ARG A 89 -26.10 5.49 -2.20
N TYR A 90 -25.19 4.53 -2.19
CA TYR A 90 -25.21 3.39 -3.13
C TYR A 90 -25.87 2.15 -2.52
N ILE A 91 -26.05 2.11 -1.21
CA ILE A 91 -26.60 0.95 -0.51
C ILE A 91 -28.02 0.62 -0.97
N PRO A 92 -28.96 1.59 -1.02
CA PRO A 92 -30.32 1.29 -1.48
C PRO A 92 -30.35 0.69 -2.88
N GLN A 93 -29.68 1.34 -3.86
CA GLN A 93 -29.63 0.87 -5.25
C GLN A 93 -29.08 -0.56 -5.37
N VAL A 94 -28.07 -0.90 -4.59
CA VAL A 94 -27.47 -2.25 -4.64
C VAL A 94 -28.38 -3.28 -3.99
N LEU A 95 -28.98 -2.99 -2.83
CA LEU A 95 -29.83 -3.94 -2.12
C LEU A 95 -31.17 -4.21 -2.83
N THR A 96 -31.72 -3.22 -3.52
CA THR A 96 -32.98 -3.37 -4.27
C THR A 96 -32.78 -4.03 -5.63
N SER A 97 -31.58 -3.93 -6.22
CA SER A 97 -31.28 -4.51 -7.54
C SER A 97 -30.84 -5.96 -7.45
N ARG A 98 -31.58 -6.85 -8.12
CA ARG A 98 -31.23 -8.27 -8.23
C ARG A 98 -29.92 -8.47 -8.99
N SER A 99 -29.69 -7.70 -10.05
CA SER A 99 -28.49 -7.83 -10.89
C SER A 99 -27.23 -7.38 -10.17
N LEU A 100 -27.29 -6.32 -9.35
CA LEU A 100 -26.19 -5.88 -8.52
C LEU A 100 -25.96 -6.80 -7.32
N MET A 101 -27.02 -7.37 -6.72
CA MET A 101 -26.85 -8.38 -5.66
C MET A 101 -26.16 -9.65 -6.15
N LYS A 102 -26.34 -10.05 -7.43
CA LYS A 102 -25.52 -11.13 -8.02
C LYS A 102 -24.03 -10.76 -8.04
N LEU A 103 -23.68 -9.50 -8.30
CA LEU A 103 -22.29 -9.02 -8.25
C LEU A 103 -21.72 -9.07 -6.83
N VAL A 104 -22.49 -8.60 -5.85
CA VAL A 104 -22.12 -8.69 -4.44
C VAL A 104 -21.85 -10.15 -4.06
N ASN A 105 -22.78 -11.05 -4.40
CA ASN A 105 -22.64 -12.48 -4.14
C ASN A 105 -21.40 -13.09 -4.82
N TYR A 106 -21.15 -12.70 -6.07
CA TYR A 106 -19.98 -13.17 -6.81
C TYR A 106 -18.66 -12.73 -6.16
N LEU A 107 -18.54 -11.45 -5.81
CA LEU A 107 -17.35 -10.90 -5.18
C LEU A 107 -17.13 -11.45 -3.77
N TYR A 108 -18.22 -11.78 -3.06
CA TYR A 108 -18.16 -12.38 -1.74
C TYR A 108 -17.74 -13.86 -1.79
N ARG A 109 -18.33 -14.66 -2.68
CA ARG A 109 -18.12 -16.12 -2.70
C ARG A 109 -16.89 -16.57 -3.48
N TYR A 110 -16.64 -15.95 -4.63
CA TYR A 110 -15.66 -16.46 -5.59
C TYR A 110 -14.39 -15.59 -5.69
N ARG A 111 -14.35 -14.47 -4.96
CA ARG A 111 -13.23 -13.53 -4.94
C ARG A 111 -12.80 -13.25 -3.50
N SER A 112 -11.96 -12.25 -3.31
CA SER A 112 -11.29 -11.99 -2.03
C SER A 112 -12.15 -11.28 -0.97
N GLN A 113 -13.47 -11.12 -1.17
CA GLN A 113 -14.37 -10.39 -0.25
C GLN A 113 -13.90 -8.95 0.06
N SER A 114 -13.17 -8.32 -0.86
CA SER A 114 -12.60 -7.00 -0.61
C SER A 114 -13.67 -5.91 -0.68
N CYS A 115 -13.93 -5.22 0.43
CA CYS A 115 -14.86 -4.08 0.49
C CYS A 115 -14.49 -3.00 -0.54
N THR A 116 -13.20 -2.69 -0.68
CA THR A 116 -12.69 -1.73 -1.68
C THR A 116 -12.96 -2.17 -3.12
N THR A 117 -12.98 -3.48 -3.40
CA THR A 117 -13.26 -3.98 -4.74
C THR A 117 -14.74 -3.85 -5.06
N LEU A 118 -15.61 -4.22 -4.12
CA LEU A 118 -17.07 -4.06 -4.26
C LEU A 118 -17.44 -2.59 -4.48
N ASP A 119 -16.98 -1.71 -3.59
CA ASP A 119 -17.23 -0.27 -3.71
C ASP A 119 -16.71 0.31 -5.03
N ARG A 120 -15.54 -0.12 -5.50
CA ARG A 120 -15.02 0.32 -6.81
C ARG A 120 -15.92 -0.15 -7.96
N TYR A 121 -16.33 -1.40 -7.97
CA TYR A 121 -17.17 -1.94 -9.04
C TYR A 121 -18.54 -1.24 -9.06
N VAL A 122 -19.19 -1.12 -7.90
CA VAL A 122 -20.48 -0.43 -7.76
C VAL A 122 -20.38 1.02 -8.23
N ARG A 123 -19.33 1.75 -7.86
CA ARG A 123 -19.14 3.14 -8.33
C ARG A 123 -19.02 3.25 -9.84
N LEU A 124 -18.24 2.37 -10.46
CA LEU A 124 -18.03 2.37 -11.91
C LEU A 124 -19.32 2.00 -12.67
N ILE A 125 -20.07 1.03 -12.15
CA ILE A 125 -21.36 0.61 -12.72
C ILE A 125 -22.41 1.70 -12.52
N ALA A 126 -22.53 2.28 -11.33
CA ALA A 126 -23.47 3.36 -11.06
C ALA A 126 -23.19 4.61 -11.91
N GLN A 127 -21.93 4.92 -12.20
CA GLN A 127 -21.57 6.01 -13.12
C GLN A 127 -22.04 5.72 -14.55
N PHE A 128 -21.87 4.48 -15.03
CA PHE A 128 -22.40 4.05 -16.33
C PHE A 128 -23.92 4.10 -16.38
N LEU A 129 -24.60 3.54 -15.38
CA LEU A 129 -26.07 3.54 -15.29
C LEU A 129 -26.63 4.96 -15.28
N LYS A 130 -25.97 5.89 -14.57
CA LYS A 130 -26.33 7.30 -14.58
C LYS A 130 -26.15 7.94 -15.96
N TRP A 131 -25.12 7.56 -16.71
CA TRP A 131 -24.87 8.07 -18.05
C TRP A 131 -25.92 7.56 -19.06
N VAL A 132 -26.26 6.27 -19.00
CA VAL A 132 -27.34 5.67 -19.83
C VAL A 132 -28.74 6.11 -19.37
N ARG A 133 -28.87 6.55 -18.11
CA ARG A 133 -30.15 6.88 -17.45
C ARG A 133 -31.11 5.69 -17.33
N GLU A 134 -30.55 4.52 -17.04
CA GLU A 134 -31.31 3.28 -16.93
C GLU A 134 -31.15 2.60 -15.57
N ASP A 135 -32.17 1.85 -15.18
CA ASP A 135 -32.15 1.01 -13.99
C ASP A 135 -31.32 -0.27 -14.26
N PRO A 136 -30.47 -0.71 -13.31
CA PRO A 136 -29.63 -1.89 -13.49
C PRO A 136 -30.39 -3.16 -13.88
N ASP A 137 -31.55 -3.41 -13.28
CA ASP A 137 -32.32 -4.62 -13.55
C ASP A 137 -33.08 -4.51 -14.87
N ARG A 138 -33.57 -3.32 -15.24
CA ARG A 138 -34.17 -3.07 -16.56
C ARG A 138 -33.16 -3.23 -17.68
N LEU A 139 -31.96 -2.69 -17.52
CA LEU A 139 -30.90 -2.80 -18.52
C LEU A 139 -30.48 -4.26 -18.75
N VAL A 140 -30.38 -5.06 -17.68
CA VAL A 140 -30.12 -6.49 -17.79
C VAL A 140 -31.30 -7.23 -18.42
N ALA A 141 -32.53 -6.94 -18.00
CA ALA A 141 -33.74 -7.58 -18.53
C ALA A 141 -33.94 -7.30 -20.02
N GLY A 142 -33.58 -6.11 -20.51
CA GLY A 142 -33.66 -5.73 -21.92
C GLY A 142 -32.75 -6.57 -22.85
N CYS A 143 -31.82 -7.34 -22.30
CA CYS A 143 -30.98 -8.26 -23.08
C CYS A 143 -31.61 -9.65 -23.26
N PHE A 144 -32.81 -9.89 -22.74
CA PHE A 144 -33.51 -11.16 -22.83
C PHE A 144 -34.85 -11.01 -23.54
N THR A 145 -35.22 -12.00 -24.34
CA THR A 145 -36.55 -12.10 -24.95
C THR A 145 -37.61 -12.43 -23.89
N ARG A 146 -38.90 -12.34 -24.24
CA ARG A 146 -40.00 -12.74 -23.36
C ARG A 146 -39.90 -14.21 -22.89
N GLU A 147 -39.24 -15.05 -23.67
CA GLU A 147 -38.98 -16.46 -23.38
C GLU A 147 -37.74 -16.68 -22.50
N GLY A 148 -37.04 -15.61 -22.10
CA GLY A 148 -35.84 -15.67 -21.27
C GLY A 148 -34.56 -16.07 -22.03
N LEU A 149 -34.61 -16.11 -23.36
CA LEU A 149 -33.44 -16.35 -24.21
C LEU A 149 -32.66 -15.05 -24.42
N LEU A 150 -31.35 -15.16 -24.62
CA LEU A 150 -30.49 -13.99 -24.86
C LEU A 150 -30.82 -13.37 -26.23
N ASP A 151 -31.20 -12.10 -26.25
CA ASP A 151 -31.38 -11.34 -27.48
C ASP A 151 -30.01 -10.85 -27.97
N GLN A 152 -29.48 -11.51 -29.01
CA GLN A 152 -28.18 -11.17 -29.59
C GLN A 152 -28.13 -9.74 -30.15
N LYS A 153 -29.26 -9.21 -30.63
CA LYS A 153 -29.35 -7.84 -31.14
C LYS A 153 -29.20 -6.85 -30.00
N ALA A 154 -29.99 -7.02 -28.93
CA ALA A 154 -29.91 -6.18 -27.74
C ALA A 154 -28.52 -6.24 -27.08
N VAL A 155 -27.89 -7.42 -27.02
CA VAL A 155 -26.53 -7.56 -26.48
C VAL A 155 -25.49 -6.84 -27.34
N LYS A 156 -25.64 -6.86 -28.67
CA LYS A 156 -24.76 -6.11 -29.58
C LYS A 156 -24.94 -4.60 -29.42
N GLU A 157 -26.17 -4.12 -29.30
CA GLU A 157 -26.50 -2.72 -29.03
C GLU A 157 -25.90 -2.27 -27.68
N LEU A 158 -26.06 -3.07 -26.62
CA LEU A 158 -25.45 -2.80 -25.33
C LEU A 158 -23.91 -2.73 -25.42
N ALA A 159 -23.28 -3.62 -26.19
CA ALA A 159 -21.84 -3.57 -26.38
C ALA A 159 -21.38 -2.28 -27.09
N GLN A 160 -22.16 -1.78 -28.06
CA GLN A 160 -21.92 -0.50 -28.73
C GLN A 160 -22.10 0.68 -27.76
N THR A 161 -23.14 0.65 -26.93
CA THR A 161 -23.37 1.67 -25.88
C THR A 161 -22.22 1.72 -24.89
N ILE A 162 -21.69 0.56 -24.47
CA ILE A 162 -20.52 0.48 -23.59
C ILE A 162 -19.29 1.05 -24.31
N ASP A 163 -19.06 0.72 -25.59
CA ASP A 163 -17.94 1.27 -26.35
C ASP A 163 -18.00 2.80 -26.45
N LEU A 164 -19.18 3.35 -26.73
CA LEU A 164 -19.42 4.79 -26.77
C LEU A 164 -19.13 5.45 -25.41
N TYR A 165 -19.61 4.84 -24.31
CA TYR A 165 -19.32 5.33 -22.97
C TYR A 165 -17.82 5.30 -22.63
N LEU A 166 -17.10 4.23 -23.02
CA LEU A 166 -15.65 4.17 -22.83
C LEU A 166 -14.93 5.24 -23.67
N GLY A 167 -15.46 5.57 -24.85
CA GLY A 167 -15.04 6.69 -25.69
C GLY A 167 -15.26 8.05 -25.02
N GLU A 168 -16.42 8.25 -24.38
CA GLU A 168 -16.72 9.47 -23.62
C GLU A 168 -15.74 9.66 -22.45
N LEU A 169 -15.50 8.60 -21.67
CA LEU A 169 -14.50 8.63 -20.59
C LEU A 169 -13.09 8.95 -21.12
N GLN A 170 -12.78 8.54 -22.36
CA GLN A 170 -11.53 8.89 -23.01
C GLN A 170 -11.50 10.37 -23.44
N ALA A 171 -12.62 10.90 -23.96
CA ALA A 171 -12.77 12.30 -24.34
C ALA A 171 -12.69 13.23 -23.12
N GLU A 172 -13.22 12.82 -21.96
CA GLU A 172 -13.07 13.47 -20.66
C GLU A 172 -11.61 13.48 -20.13
N GLY A 173 -10.69 12.78 -20.81
CA GLY A 173 -9.27 12.74 -20.46
C GLY A 173 -8.96 11.81 -19.28
N LEU A 174 -9.82 10.82 -18.99
CA LEU A 174 -9.55 9.84 -17.93
C LEU A 174 -8.39 8.92 -18.30
N ALA A 175 -7.65 8.47 -17.29
CA ALA A 175 -6.51 7.58 -17.48
C ALA A 175 -6.94 6.22 -18.11
N SER A 176 -6.15 5.69 -19.04
CA SER A 176 -6.45 4.42 -19.72
C SER A 176 -6.67 3.25 -18.76
N GLN A 177 -5.98 3.23 -17.61
CA GLN A 177 -6.18 2.22 -16.58
C GLN A 177 -7.55 2.33 -15.91
N THR A 178 -8.08 3.54 -15.75
CA THR A 178 -9.44 3.77 -15.24
C THR A 178 -10.45 3.21 -16.23
N ILE A 179 -10.34 3.56 -17.52
CA ILE A 179 -11.20 3.07 -18.60
C ILE A 179 -11.18 1.53 -18.67
N ALA A 180 -9.99 0.92 -18.63
CA ALA A 180 -9.84 -0.53 -18.62
C ALA A 180 -10.51 -1.18 -17.39
N SER A 181 -10.46 -0.51 -16.23
CA SER A 181 -11.11 -1.00 -15.01
C SER A 181 -12.63 -0.84 -15.07
N THR A 182 -13.14 0.24 -15.66
CA THR A 182 -14.57 0.44 -15.93
C THR A 182 -15.10 -0.68 -16.81
N LYS A 183 -14.43 -0.94 -17.94
CA LYS A 183 -14.76 -2.04 -18.84
C LYS A 183 -14.78 -3.39 -18.12
N ALA A 184 -13.76 -3.68 -17.31
CA ALA A 184 -13.70 -4.93 -16.56
C ALA A 184 -14.86 -5.08 -15.57
N ALA A 185 -15.23 -4.00 -14.85
CA ALA A 185 -16.35 -4.01 -13.92
C ALA A 185 -17.69 -4.26 -14.62
N LEU A 186 -17.96 -3.54 -15.73
CA LEU A 186 -19.17 -3.72 -16.53
C LEU A 186 -19.26 -5.13 -17.12
N LYS A 187 -18.16 -5.63 -17.70
CA LYS A 187 -18.08 -6.98 -18.23
C LYS A 187 -18.39 -8.04 -17.16
N THR A 188 -17.74 -7.96 -15.99
CA THR A 188 -18.00 -8.91 -14.90
C THR A 188 -19.45 -8.85 -14.43
N TRP A 189 -20.03 -7.66 -14.28
CA TRP A 189 -21.43 -7.51 -13.86
C TRP A 189 -22.42 -8.10 -14.88
N LEU A 190 -22.15 -7.96 -16.18
CA LEU A 190 -23.01 -8.52 -17.22
C LEU A 190 -22.85 -10.05 -17.33
N GLU A 191 -21.62 -10.56 -17.27
CA GLU A 191 -21.34 -12.01 -17.36
C GLU A 191 -22.03 -12.81 -16.25
N ILE A 192 -21.95 -12.35 -14.99
CA ILE A 192 -22.63 -13.02 -13.87
C ILE A 192 -24.16 -12.94 -13.96
N ASN A 193 -24.67 -12.02 -14.77
CA ASN A 193 -26.09 -11.88 -15.07
C ASN A 193 -26.50 -12.69 -16.30
N GLY A 194 -25.59 -13.46 -16.90
CA GLY A 194 -25.85 -14.32 -18.05
C GLY A 194 -25.61 -13.65 -19.41
N ILE A 195 -25.08 -12.43 -19.43
CA ILE A 195 -24.86 -11.66 -20.66
C ILE A 195 -23.37 -11.72 -21.03
N THR A 196 -23.07 -12.45 -22.11
CA THR A 196 -21.70 -12.50 -22.66
C THR A 196 -21.56 -11.46 -23.77
N LEU A 197 -20.78 -10.42 -23.52
CA LEU A 197 -20.55 -9.35 -24.50
C LEU A 197 -19.62 -9.79 -25.64
N PRO A 198 -19.86 -9.34 -26.89
CA PRO A 198 -18.87 -9.44 -27.96
C PRO A 198 -17.60 -8.64 -27.61
N ARG A 199 -16.53 -8.87 -28.39
CA ARG A 199 -15.24 -8.19 -28.18
C ARG A 199 -15.37 -6.68 -28.44
N ILE A 200 -15.41 -5.91 -27.38
CA ILE A 200 -15.22 -4.45 -27.43
C ILE A 200 -13.70 -4.18 -27.55
N PRO A 201 -13.23 -3.28 -28.41
CA PRO A 201 -11.84 -2.84 -28.41
C PRO A 201 -11.41 -2.26 -27.06
N THR A 202 -10.12 -2.31 -26.73
CA THR A 202 -9.58 -1.59 -25.56
C THR A 202 -8.73 -0.45 -26.09
N PRO A 203 -8.90 0.79 -25.59
CA PRO A 203 -7.96 1.86 -25.87
C PRO A 203 -6.54 1.40 -25.53
N ARG A 204 -5.56 1.73 -26.37
CA ARG A 204 -4.16 1.40 -26.10
C ARG A 204 -3.77 2.01 -24.76
N ILE A 205 -3.47 1.16 -23.78
CA ILE A 205 -3.01 1.59 -22.45
C ILE A 205 -1.62 2.17 -22.64
N ARG A 206 -1.52 3.51 -22.65
CA ARG A 206 -0.21 4.19 -22.63
C ARG A 206 0.19 4.39 -21.18
N HIS A 207 1.19 3.65 -20.73
CA HIS A 207 1.83 3.88 -19.44
C HIS A 207 2.73 5.13 -19.52
N ASN A 208 2.14 6.34 -19.61
CA ASN A 208 2.90 7.59 -19.69
C ASN A 208 3.55 8.02 -18.35
N TYR A 209 3.52 7.15 -17.34
CA TYR A 209 3.93 7.53 -15.99
C TYR A 209 4.45 6.32 -15.21
N SER A 210 5.76 6.34 -14.91
CA SER A 210 6.40 5.42 -13.98
C SER A 210 6.96 6.24 -12.81
N PRO A 211 6.49 6.05 -11.57
CA PRO A 211 7.13 6.63 -10.40
C PRO A 211 8.59 6.17 -10.36
N ARG A 212 9.56 7.06 -10.15
CA ARG A 212 10.96 6.65 -10.00
C ARG A 212 11.28 6.29 -8.55
N ALA A 213 12.41 5.63 -8.33
CA ALA A 213 13.02 5.55 -7.00
C ALA A 213 13.64 6.91 -6.64
N PRO A 214 13.54 7.36 -5.37
CA PRO A 214 14.33 8.50 -4.88
C PRO A 214 15.82 8.16 -4.90
N THR A 215 16.70 9.16 -4.94
CA THR A 215 18.15 8.96 -4.74
C THR A 215 18.46 8.87 -3.24
N PRO A 216 19.64 8.32 -2.84
CA PRO A 216 20.08 8.35 -1.44
C PRO A 216 20.09 9.77 -0.87
N ASP A 217 20.62 10.76 -1.61
CA ASP A 217 20.69 12.16 -1.16
C ASP A 217 19.30 12.78 -0.97
N GLU A 218 18.37 12.48 -1.88
CA GLU A 218 16.98 12.93 -1.74
C GLU A 218 16.34 12.35 -0.49
N LEU A 219 16.54 11.06 -0.21
CA LEU A 219 16.02 10.43 0.99
C LEU A 219 16.68 10.94 2.27
N ALA A 220 18.00 11.18 2.25
CA ALA A 220 18.72 11.79 3.37
C ALA A 220 18.14 13.16 3.71
N LYS A 221 17.91 14.02 2.71
CA LYS A 221 17.21 15.30 2.88
C LYS A 221 15.80 15.12 3.45
N VAL A 222 15.05 14.10 3.03
CA VAL A 222 13.72 13.84 3.61
C VAL A 222 13.82 13.45 5.09
N LEU A 223 14.83 12.65 5.47
CA LEU A 223 15.08 12.26 6.86
C LEU A 223 15.52 13.45 7.74
N GLU A 224 16.24 14.43 7.20
CA GLU A 224 16.61 15.64 7.93
C GLU A 224 15.38 16.46 8.35
N ILE A 225 14.39 16.56 7.46
CA ILE A 225 13.17 17.37 7.64
C ILE A 225 12.11 16.69 8.52
N GLY A 226 12.15 15.36 8.62
CA GLY A 226 11.17 14.55 9.35
C GLY A 226 11.27 14.66 10.87
N ASP A 227 10.14 14.52 11.57
CA ASP A 227 10.14 14.23 13.00
C ASP A 227 10.57 12.77 13.26
N LEU A 228 10.85 12.38 14.51
CA LEU A 228 11.35 11.04 14.83
C LEU A 228 10.44 9.91 14.30
N ARG A 229 9.12 10.11 14.39
CA ARG A 229 8.12 9.18 13.85
C ARG A 229 8.21 9.09 12.33
N ALA A 230 8.29 10.21 11.62
CA ALA A 230 8.48 10.23 10.17
C ALA A 230 9.79 9.56 9.74
N LYS A 231 10.91 9.82 10.45
CA LYS A 231 12.21 9.20 10.16
C LYS A 231 12.11 7.68 10.26
N THR A 232 11.45 7.18 11.31
CA THR A 232 11.18 5.76 11.52
C THR A 232 10.32 5.16 10.40
N ILE A 233 9.25 5.86 9.97
CA ILE A 233 8.38 5.41 8.88
C ILE A 233 9.16 5.30 7.57
N ILE A 234 9.90 6.34 7.20
CA ILE A 234 10.64 6.38 5.93
C ILE A 234 11.75 5.33 5.93
N SER A 235 12.51 5.24 7.02
CA SER A 235 13.64 4.32 7.11
C SER A 235 13.18 2.86 6.98
N ILE A 236 12.13 2.47 7.70
CA ILE A 236 11.56 1.12 7.59
C ILE A 236 11.03 0.87 6.18
N LEU A 237 10.24 1.78 5.60
CA LEU A 237 9.67 1.56 4.27
C LEU A 237 10.72 1.47 3.15
N ALA A 238 11.77 2.29 3.22
CA ALA A 238 12.84 2.32 2.22
C ALA A 238 13.81 1.14 2.36
N LEU A 239 14.09 0.68 3.57
CA LEU A 239 15.08 -0.37 3.84
C LEU A 239 14.50 -1.78 3.92
N SER A 240 13.19 -1.95 4.19
CA SER A 240 12.55 -3.28 4.19
C SER A 240 11.83 -3.62 2.90
N GLY A 241 11.56 -2.62 2.07
CA GLY A 241 10.77 -2.77 0.85
C GLY A 241 9.31 -3.17 1.07
N MET A 242 8.75 -3.17 2.28
CA MET A 242 7.37 -3.62 2.54
C MET A 242 6.29 -2.68 2.00
N ARG A 243 5.02 -3.14 1.96
CA ARG A 243 3.89 -2.28 1.57
C ARG A 243 3.55 -1.33 2.72
N VAL A 244 3.09 -0.12 2.42
CA VAL A 244 2.60 0.85 3.43
C VAL A 244 1.48 0.27 4.29
N SER A 245 0.59 -0.52 3.67
CA SER A 245 -0.47 -1.21 4.39
C SER A 245 0.03 -2.28 5.36
N THR A 246 1.16 -2.92 5.04
CA THR A 246 1.81 -3.88 5.92
C THR A 246 2.40 -3.16 7.13
N LEU A 247 3.12 -2.06 6.93
CA LEU A 247 3.66 -1.26 8.04
C LEU A 247 2.56 -0.73 8.97
N ALA A 248 1.43 -0.28 8.41
CA ALA A 248 0.27 0.21 9.18
C ALA A 248 -0.28 -0.83 10.18
N ARG A 249 -0.13 -2.13 9.87
CA ARG A 249 -0.65 -3.24 10.67
C ARG A 249 0.46 -4.00 11.42
N LEU A 250 1.71 -3.56 11.29
CA LEU A 250 2.85 -4.23 11.90
C LEU A 250 2.85 -3.99 13.42
N LYS A 251 3.03 -5.06 14.20
CA LYS A 251 3.14 -5.06 15.66
C LYS A 251 4.57 -5.42 16.09
N LEU A 252 4.93 -5.08 17.33
CA LEU A 252 6.28 -5.31 17.87
C LEU A 252 6.68 -6.79 17.83
N LYS A 253 5.75 -7.72 18.10
CA LYS A 253 6.00 -9.17 18.03
C LYS A 253 6.57 -9.66 16.71
N HIS A 254 6.36 -8.94 15.61
CA HIS A 254 6.89 -9.32 14.29
C HIS A 254 8.38 -8.99 14.11
N LEU A 255 8.96 -8.22 15.02
CA LEU A 255 10.39 -7.86 15.05
C LEU A 255 11.16 -8.61 16.14
N GLU A 256 10.44 -9.38 16.96
CA GLU A 256 11.02 -10.18 18.03
C GLU A 256 11.39 -11.59 17.53
N PRO A 257 12.43 -12.23 18.10
CA PRO A 257 13.25 -11.76 19.22
C PRO A 257 14.44 -10.86 18.81
N ASP A 258 14.63 -10.61 17.52
CA ASP A 258 15.81 -9.91 17.00
C ASP A 258 15.98 -8.50 17.59
N LEU A 259 14.88 -7.76 17.72
CA LEU A 259 14.90 -6.40 18.26
C LEU A 259 15.34 -6.37 19.73
N SER A 260 14.82 -7.26 20.57
CA SER A 260 15.21 -7.35 21.99
C SER A 260 16.61 -7.93 22.20
N ARG A 261 17.04 -8.87 21.35
CA ARG A 261 18.38 -9.46 21.40
C ARG A 261 19.47 -8.60 20.77
N GLY A 262 19.10 -7.50 20.11
CA GLY A 262 20.06 -6.62 19.44
C GLY A 262 20.70 -7.26 18.19
N VAL A 263 20.05 -8.23 17.57
CA VAL A 263 20.53 -8.86 16.33
C VAL A 263 20.38 -7.85 15.18
N SER A 264 21.46 -7.57 14.46
CA SER A 264 21.48 -6.62 13.35
C SER A 264 22.01 -7.31 12.08
N PRO A 265 21.40 -7.11 10.89
CA PRO A 265 20.12 -6.45 10.60
C PRO A 265 18.94 -7.11 11.31
N VAL A 266 17.92 -6.38 11.76
CA VAL A 266 16.74 -6.95 12.45
C VAL A 266 15.78 -7.59 11.43
N CYS A 267 15.36 -8.83 11.68
CA CYS A 267 14.36 -9.52 10.87
C CYS A 267 12.95 -9.02 11.20
N ILE A 268 12.14 -8.83 10.16
CA ILE A 268 10.71 -8.53 10.25
C ILE A 268 9.95 -9.69 9.62
N ASN A 269 9.29 -10.49 10.45
CA ASN A 269 8.44 -11.58 10.00
C ASN A 269 7.03 -11.05 9.66
N VAL A 270 6.65 -11.10 8.38
CA VAL A 270 5.36 -10.61 7.91
C VAL A 270 4.42 -11.80 7.65
N PRO A 271 3.43 -12.05 8.54
CA PRO A 271 2.47 -13.12 8.32
C PRO A 271 1.53 -12.80 7.15
N ALA A 272 0.98 -13.85 6.56
CA ALA A 272 0.18 -13.75 5.35
C ALA A 272 -1.06 -12.86 5.53
N GLU A 273 -1.66 -12.87 6.72
CA GLU A 273 -2.80 -12.04 7.11
C GLU A 273 -2.58 -10.54 6.92
N LEU A 274 -1.34 -10.07 7.01
CA LEU A 274 -0.99 -8.66 6.81
C LEU A 274 -0.97 -8.26 5.32
N ASN A 275 -0.86 -9.25 4.43
CA ASN A 275 -0.72 -9.05 3.00
C ASN A 275 -2.06 -9.12 2.26
N LYS A 276 -2.12 -8.42 1.12
CA LYS A 276 -3.28 -8.45 0.24
C LYS A 276 -3.49 -9.87 -0.30
N GLY A 277 -4.68 -10.43 -0.08
CA GLY A 277 -5.03 -11.78 -0.51
C GLY A 277 -4.62 -12.88 0.46
N GLN A 278 -3.87 -12.59 1.52
CA GLN A 278 -3.52 -13.56 2.57
C GLN A 278 -2.76 -14.82 2.10
N PHE A 279 -2.14 -14.80 0.92
CA PHE A 279 -1.55 -16.00 0.30
C PHE A 279 -0.05 -16.20 0.57
N CYS A 280 0.68 -15.20 1.06
CA CYS A 280 2.13 -15.32 1.27
C CYS A 280 2.58 -14.65 2.57
N SER A 281 3.20 -15.42 3.45
CA SER A 281 4.08 -14.89 4.48
C SER A 281 5.50 -14.75 3.90
N TYR A 282 6.26 -13.80 4.41
CA TYR A 282 7.64 -13.58 4.04
C TYR A 282 8.37 -12.91 5.19
N PHE A 283 9.68 -12.84 5.11
CA PHE A 283 10.46 -12.02 6.03
C PHE A 283 11.37 -11.09 5.24
N THR A 284 11.64 -9.95 5.85
CA THR A 284 12.52 -8.90 5.32
C THR A 284 13.35 -8.35 6.47
N PHE A 285 14.25 -7.42 6.19
CA PHE A 285 15.19 -6.93 7.18
C PHE A 285 15.20 -5.41 7.23
N ILE A 286 15.65 -4.87 8.36
CA ILE A 286 16.01 -3.46 8.50
C ILE A 286 17.41 -3.35 9.09
N GLY A 287 18.24 -2.50 8.48
CA GLY A 287 19.60 -2.27 8.94
C GLY A 287 19.67 -1.33 10.14
N GLU A 288 20.88 -1.16 10.68
CA GLU A 288 21.18 -0.39 11.88
C GLU A 288 20.58 1.03 11.86
N GLU A 289 20.61 1.69 10.70
CA GLU A 289 20.05 3.04 10.55
C GLU A 289 18.56 3.10 10.92
N ALA A 290 17.75 2.17 10.40
CA ALA A 290 16.32 2.10 10.70
C ALA A 290 16.07 1.61 12.12
N VAL A 291 16.85 0.64 12.60
CA VAL A 291 16.76 0.11 13.97
C VAL A 291 17.01 1.21 14.99
N ARG A 292 18.00 2.09 14.75
CA ARG A 292 18.30 3.23 15.63
C ARG A 292 17.12 4.20 15.73
N TYR A 293 16.53 4.59 14.61
CA TYR A 293 15.33 5.46 14.62
C TYR A 293 14.16 4.79 15.33
N LEU A 294 13.97 3.49 15.10
CA LEU A 294 12.92 2.72 15.76
C LEU A 294 13.14 2.68 17.28
N LYS A 295 14.34 2.36 17.77
CA LYS A 295 14.65 2.32 19.21
C LYS A 295 14.37 3.67 19.87
N LEU A 296 14.89 4.76 19.32
CA LEU A 296 14.62 6.12 19.82
C LEU A 296 13.12 6.44 19.82
N TYR A 297 12.39 6.03 18.78
CA TYR A 297 10.95 6.23 18.71
C TYR A 297 10.19 5.43 19.78
N LEU A 298 10.59 4.18 20.04
CA LEU A 298 9.99 3.36 21.09
C LEU A 298 10.32 3.88 22.50
N GLU A 299 11.51 4.42 22.71
CA GLU A 299 11.86 5.10 23.98
C GLU A 299 11.04 6.37 24.19
N GLN A 300 10.89 7.22 23.16
CA GLN A 300 10.02 8.39 23.23
C GLN A 300 8.57 8.00 23.58
N ARG A 301 8.11 6.85 23.11
CA ARG A 301 6.79 6.32 23.46
C ARG A 301 6.70 5.87 24.92
N ARG A 302 7.73 5.19 25.42
CA ARG A 302 7.81 4.76 26.83
C ARG A 302 7.84 5.94 27.78
N LEU A 303 8.59 6.98 27.45
CA LEU A 303 8.71 8.19 28.28
C LEU A 303 7.53 9.15 28.12
N GLY A 304 6.83 9.09 26.99
CA GLY A 304 5.82 10.09 26.65
C GLY A 304 6.44 11.43 26.22
N THR A 305 5.56 12.38 25.94
CA THR A 305 5.86 13.78 25.61
C THR A 305 4.78 14.66 26.23
N ASP A 306 4.91 15.98 26.20
CA ASP A 306 3.89 16.91 26.72
C ASP A 306 2.47 16.63 26.20
N LYS A 307 2.36 16.11 24.96
CA LYS A 307 1.07 15.83 24.30
C LYS A 307 0.63 14.38 24.36
N ILE A 308 1.57 13.45 24.56
CA ILE A 308 1.33 12.01 24.48
C ILE A 308 1.76 11.38 25.80
N PRO A 309 0.84 10.74 26.55
CA PRO A 309 1.21 10.12 27.81
C PRO A 309 2.21 8.97 27.60
N PRO A 310 3.05 8.67 28.62
CA PRO A 310 3.85 7.46 28.66
C PRO A 310 3.01 6.21 28.36
N GLU A 311 3.56 5.26 27.61
CA GLU A 311 2.88 3.98 27.33
C GLU A 311 3.78 2.77 27.64
N GLN A 312 3.20 1.69 28.16
CA GLN A 312 3.88 0.41 28.30
C GLN A 312 3.80 -0.37 26.99
N LEU A 313 4.95 -0.66 26.39
CA LEU A 313 5.01 -1.38 25.12
C LEU A 313 4.92 -2.89 25.33
N THR A 314 3.92 -3.51 24.70
CA THR A 314 3.70 -4.96 24.67
C THR A 314 3.96 -5.52 23.28
N PRO A 315 4.15 -6.86 23.11
CA PRO A 315 4.31 -7.47 21.79
C PRO A 315 3.16 -7.18 20.81
N GLU A 316 1.95 -6.95 21.31
CA GLU A 316 0.77 -6.60 20.50
C GLU A 316 0.69 -5.13 20.11
N SER A 317 1.54 -4.27 20.70
CA SER A 317 1.57 -2.84 20.40
C SER A 317 1.95 -2.60 18.94
N PRO A 318 1.30 -1.63 18.26
CA PRO A 318 1.65 -1.30 16.88
C PRO A 318 3.06 -0.73 16.81
N VAL A 319 3.79 -1.03 15.75
CA VAL A 319 5.14 -0.47 15.51
C VAL A 319 5.03 1.05 15.37
N ILE A 320 4.03 1.55 14.64
CA ILE A 320 3.75 2.98 14.47
C ILE A 320 2.34 3.29 14.98
N ARG A 321 2.22 4.20 15.96
CA ARG A 321 0.93 4.68 16.49
C ARG A 321 0.48 6.03 15.89
N THR A 322 -0.78 6.37 16.11
CA THR A 322 -1.32 7.72 15.94
C THR A 322 -0.82 8.67 17.05
N TYR A 323 -1.05 9.97 16.88
CA TYR A 323 -0.78 10.99 17.91
C TYR A 323 -1.91 11.11 18.95
N ASP A 324 -2.93 10.26 18.88
CA ASP A 324 -4.01 10.24 19.86
C ASP A 324 -3.46 9.85 21.23
N ARG A 325 -4.15 10.18 22.33
CA ARG A 325 -3.72 9.76 23.68
C ARG A 325 -3.71 8.25 23.83
N ASP A 326 -4.75 7.58 23.32
CA ASP A 326 -4.79 6.12 23.25
C ASP A 326 -3.87 5.59 22.14
N PRO A 327 -3.04 4.57 22.41
CA PRO A 327 -2.16 3.98 21.41
C PRO A 327 -2.96 3.20 20.37
N ARG A 328 -3.28 3.83 19.25
CA ARG A 328 -3.96 3.19 18.10
C ARG A 328 -3.01 3.04 16.91
N PRO A 329 -3.13 1.97 16.12
CA PRO A 329 -2.34 1.80 14.90
C PRO A 329 -2.66 2.93 13.91
N VAL A 330 -1.63 3.42 13.23
CA VAL A 330 -1.79 4.40 12.16
C VAL A 330 -2.48 3.77 10.94
N SER A 331 -3.41 4.49 10.30
CA SER A 331 -4.02 4.00 9.06
C SER A 331 -3.03 4.05 7.88
N SER A 332 -3.21 3.15 6.90
CA SER A 332 -2.37 3.16 5.68
C SER A 332 -2.45 4.48 4.92
N LYS A 333 -3.62 5.16 4.97
CA LYS A 333 -3.85 6.47 4.35
C LYS A 333 -3.03 7.56 5.06
N GLN A 334 -2.99 7.56 6.39
CA GLN A 334 -2.17 8.51 7.17
C GLN A 334 -0.67 8.30 6.94
N LEU A 335 -0.19 7.05 6.86
CA LEU A 335 1.21 6.79 6.49
C LEU A 335 1.54 7.32 5.09
N TYR A 336 0.67 7.06 4.11
CA TYR A 336 0.83 7.58 2.75
C TYR A 336 0.90 9.11 2.72
N TYR A 337 0.03 9.79 3.47
CA TYR A 337 0.07 11.24 3.58
C TYR A 337 1.30 11.76 4.32
N THR A 338 1.77 11.04 5.34
CA THR A 338 3.01 11.39 6.06
C THR A 338 4.18 11.40 5.08
N VAL A 339 4.35 10.33 4.30
CA VAL A 339 5.41 10.24 3.26
C VAL A 339 5.23 11.32 2.19
N SER A 340 4.01 11.52 1.68
CA SER A 340 3.74 12.51 0.62
C SER A 340 4.00 13.94 1.10
N ARG A 341 3.64 14.26 2.35
CA ARG A 341 3.90 15.56 2.98
C ARG A 341 5.40 15.82 3.11
N LEU A 342 6.18 14.81 3.47
CA LEU A 342 7.63 14.94 3.61
C LEU A 342 8.31 15.14 2.26
N PHE A 343 7.93 14.40 1.22
CA PHE A 343 8.43 14.65 -0.13
C PHE A 343 8.09 16.07 -0.62
N ARG A 344 6.90 16.59 -0.28
CA ARG A 344 6.53 17.98 -0.59
C ARG A 344 7.40 18.99 0.17
N ARG A 345 7.56 18.81 1.49
CA ARG A 345 8.41 19.68 2.33
C ARG A 345 9.88 19.66 1.90
N ALA A 346 10.37 18.54 1.37
CA ALA A 346 11.72 18.41 0.82
C ALA A 346 11.91 19.10 -0.54
N GLY A 347 10.84 19.64 -1.14
CA GLY A 347 10.86 20.26 -2.47
C GLY A 347 10.93 19.24 -3.62
N LEU A 348 10.69 17.95 -3.35
CA LEU A 348 10.83 16.86 -4.33
C LEU A 348 9.54 16.64 -5.14
N LEU A 349 8.43 17.19 -4.67
CA LEU A 349 7.15 17.19 -5.37
C LEU A 349 6.89 18.58 -5.95
N ARG A 350 7.15 18.77 -7.24
CA ARG A 350 6.58 19.92 -7.96
C ARG A 350 5.06 19.77 -8.04
N GLU A 351 4.34 20.89 -8.07
CA GLU A 351 2.90 20.86 -8.30
C GLU A 351 2.60 20.06 -9.57
N PRO A 352 1.69 19.09 -9.50
CA PRO A 352 1.29 18.38 -10.69
C PRO A 352 0.58 19.37 -11.60
N LYS A 353 1.13 19.61 -12.81
CA LYS A 353 0.31 20.15 -13.91
C LYS A 353 -0.94 19.28 -14.02
N LEU A 354 -2.12 19.91 -14.15
CA LEU A 354 -3.43 19.27 -14.15
C LEU A 354 -3.39 17.89 -14.83
N GLY A 355 -3.78 16.83 -14.11
CA GLY A 355 -3.80 15.45 -14.61
C GLY A 355 -2.51 14.63 -14.47
N ARG A 356 -1.38 15.18 -14.02
CA ARG A 356 -0.12 14.42 -13.83
C ARG A 356 0.04 13.92 -12.39
N ARG A 357 0.36 12.64 -12.19
CA ARG A 357 0.69 12.09 -10.86
C ARG A 357 2.11 12.50 -10.43
N TYR A 358 2.35 12.61 -9.12
CA TYR A 358 3.65 12.99 -8.53
C TYR A 358 4.77 12.00 -8.89
N ARG A 359 5.95 12.42 -9.35
CA ARG A 359 7.06 11.48 -9.70
C ARG A 359 7.53 10.59 -8.53
N LEU A 360 7.31 11.02 -7.28
CA LEU A 360 7.61 10.29 -6.06
C LEU A 360 6.34 10.05 -5.24
N CYS A 361 6.23 8.87 -4.64
CA CYS A 361 5.18 8.51 -3.70
C CYS A 361 5.67 7.45 -2.71
N ALA A 362 4.83 7.00 -1.79
CA ALA A 362 5.23 5.94 -0.86
C ALA A 362 5.67 4.64 -1.56
N HIS A 363 5.14 4.33 -2.75
CA HIS A 363 5.61 3.18 -3.54
C HIS A 363 7.02 3.40 -4.12
N SER A 364 7.48 4.64 -4.25
CA SER A 364 8.85 4.96 -4.67
C SER A 364 9.90 4.50 -3.65
N LEU A 365 9.56 4.46 -2.34
CA LEU A 365 10.44 3.89 -1.31
C LEU A 365 10.64 2.38 -1.52
N ARG A 366 9.59 1.68 -1.94
CA ARG A 366 9.66 0.26 -2.29
C ARG A 366 10.45 0.02 -3.57
N LYS A 367 10.41 0.96 -4.53
CA LYS A 367 11.30 0.95 -5.70
C LYS A 367 12.76 1.21 -5.32
N TYR A 368 13.01 2.10 -4.34
CA TYR A 368 14.35 2.33 -3.80
C TYR A 368 14.97 1.03 -3.30
N PHE A 369 14.28 0.32 -2.42
CA PHE A 369 14.70 -0.98 -1.90
C PHE A 369 15.14 -1.94 -3.02
N LYS A 370 14.24 -2.21 -3.97
CA LYS A 370 14.51 -3.12 -5.08
C LYS A 370 15.70 -2.67 -5.94
N THR A 371 15.76 -1.38 -6.26
CA THR A 371 16.80 -0.81 -7.12
C THR A 371 18.17 -0.88 -6.43
N GLN A 372 18.24 -0.56 -5.14
CA GLN A 372 19.50 -0.56 -4.39
C GLN A 372 20.04 -1.96 -4.17
N LEU A 373 19.18 -2.94 -3.81
CA LEU A 373 19.62 -4.33 -3.65
C LEU A 373 20.07 -4.94 -4.98
N ALA A 374 19.31 -4.71 -6.07
CA ALA A 374 19.70 -5.20 -7.39
C ALA A 374 21.03 -4.58 -7.86
N ALA A 375 21.24 -3.28 -7.64
CA ALA A 375 22.50 -2.62 -7.97
C ALA A 375 23.71 -3.14 -7.17
N ARG A 376 23.46 -3.80 -6.03
CA ARG A 376 24.46 -4.42 -5.15
C ARG A 376 24.62 -5.92 -5.39
N GLY A 377 24.04 -6.44 -6.48
CA GLY A 377 24.21 -7.84 -6.90
C GLY A 377 23.34 -8.85 -6.15
N VAL A 378 22.35 -8.40 -5.36
CA VAL A 378 21.39 -9.34 -4.73
C VAL A 378 20.48 -9.93 -5.81
N PRO A 379 20.39 -11.26 -5.93
CA PRO A 379 19.55 -11.89 -6.95
C PRO A 379 18.08 -11.45 -6.88
N PRO A 380 17.43 -11.16 -8.02
CA PRO A 380 16.08 -10.60 -8.05
C PRO A 380 15.06 -11.42 -7.27
N GLU A 381 15.16 -12.74 -7.28
CA GLU A 381 14.22 -13.64 -6.65
C GLU A 381 14.20 -13.50 -5.12
N PHE A 382 15.37 -13.27 -4.52
CA PHE A 382 15.50 -12.98 -3.09
C PHE A 382 14.90 -11.61 -2.75
N VAL A 383 15.12 -10.61 -3.61
CA VAL A 383 14.53 -9.28 -3.45
C VAL A 383 13.00 -9.35 -3.56
N GLU A 384 12.47 -10.09 -4.53
CA GLU A 384 11.03 -10.29 -4.72
C GLU A 384 10.41 -11.03 -3.51
N PHE A 385 11.11 -12.02 -2.95
CA PHE A 385 10.71 -12.68 -1.70
C PHE A 385 10.67 -11.71 -0.52
N MET A 386 11.73 -10.93 -0.28
CA MET A 386 11.76 -9.92 0.80
C MET A 386 10.69 -8.83 0.63
N MET A 387 10.22 -8.61 -0.60
CA MET A 387 9.12 -7.72 -0.90
C MET A 387 7.74 -8.37 -0.67
N GLY A 388 7.65 -9.69 -0.54
CA GLY A 388 6.37 -10.41 -0.47
C GLY A 388 5.65 -10.42 -1.81
N HIS A 389 6.40 -10.63 -2.89
CA HIS A 389 5.86 -10.99 -4.20
C HIS A 389 5.79 -12.51 -4.34
N LYS A 390 4.91 -13.00 -5.21
CA LYS A 390 4.80 -14.43 -5.50
C LYS A 390 6.05 -14.85 -6.27
N THR A 391 6.88 -15.68 -5.66
CA THR A 391 8.05 -16.28 -6.32
C THR A 391 7.62 -17.43 -7.23
N SER A 392 8.52 -17.84 -8.13
CA SER A 392 8.32 -19.05 -8.94
C SER A 392 8.06 -20.26 -8.05
N THR A 393 7.12 -21.13 -8.44
CA THR A 393 6.79 -22.37 -7.71
C THR A 393 8.01 -23.28 -7.53
N TYR A 394 8.97 -23.22 -8.47
CA TYR A 394 10.17 -24.04 -8.46
C TYR A 394 11.31 -23.50 -7.60
N LEU A 395 11.16 -22.29 -7.05
CA LEU A 395 12.19 -21.67 -6.21
C LEU A 395 11.66 -21.45 -4.78
N ASP A 396 12.04 -22.35 -3.89
CA ASP A 396 11.77 -22.21 -2.47
C ASP A 396 12.86 -21.36 -1.79
N VAL A 397 12.73 -20.05 -1.90
CA VAL A 397 13.60 -19.09 -1.21
C VAL A 397 13.56 -19.28 0.31
N ARG A 398 12.41 -19.68 0.87
CA ARG A 398 12.23 -19.81 2.32
C ARG A 398 13.10 -20.92 2.89
N SER A 399 13.31 -22.01 2.15
CA SER A 399 14.18 -23.13 2.55
C SER A 399 15.61 -22.71 2.92
N LYS A 400 16.11 -21.59 2.36
CA LYS A 400 17.46 -21.07 2.68
C LYS A 400 17.56 -20.52 4.10
N GLY A 401 16.44 -20.24 4.76
CA GLY A 401 16.40 -19.76 6.13
C GLY A 401 16.63 -18.26 6.28
N VAL A 402 16.36 -17.77 7.50
CA VAL A 402 16.44 -16.35 7.84
C VAL A 402 17.88 -15.85 7.80
N GLU A 403 18.82 -16.60 8.38
CA GLU A 403 20.21 -16.16 8.52
C GLU A 403 20.94 -16.04 7.18
N PHE A 404 20.64 -16.90 6.20
CA PHE A 404 21.18 -16.77 4.84
C PHE A 404 20.73 -15.47 4.17
N LEU A 405 19.44 -15.14 4.26
CA LEU A 405 18.93 -13.90 3.68
C LEU A 405 19.36 -12.67 4.49
N ARG A 406 19.57 -12.83 5.80
CA ARG A 406 20.14 -11.79 6.66
C ARG A 406 21.56 -11.45 6.24
N SER A 407 22.41 -12.46 6.02
CA SER A 407 23.80 -12.25 5.57
C SER A 407 23.84 -11.61 4.19
N LEU A 408 22.97 -12.04 3.26
CA LEU A 408 22.83 -11.43 1.94
C LEU A 408 22.37 -9.96 2.02
N TYR A 409 21.38 -9.66 2.87
CA TYR A 409 20.94 -8.29 3.11
C TYR A 409 22.06 -7.45 3.73
N ALA A 410 22.77 -7.97 4.74
CA ALA A 410 23.87 -7.29 5.42
C ALA A 410 25.01 -6.97 4.45
N ALA A 411 25.42 -7.96 3.64
CA ALA A 411 26.47 -7.83 2.63
C ALA A 411 26.13 -6.77 1.56
N SER A 412 24.84 -6.53 1.28
CA SER A 412 24.45 -5.46 0.37
C SER A 412 24.87 -4.08 0.90
N GLY A 413 24.88 -3.85 2.23
CA GLY A 413 25.16 -2.53 2.79
C GLY A 413 24.18 -1.46 2.32
N ILE A 414 22.91 -1.82 2.08
CA ILE A 414 21.86 -0.85 1.76
C ILE A 414 21.69 0.15 2.90
N SER A 415 21.75 1.44 2.56
CA SER A 415 21.68 2.57 3.49
C SER A 415 20.88 3.70 2.85
N ILE A 416 20.25 4.56 3.66
CA ILE A 416 19.64 5.81 3.16
C ILE A 416 20.66 6.92 3.17
N LYS A 417 21.42 7.03 4.27
CA LYS A 417 22.52 7.98 4.34
C LYS A 417 23.49 7.69 3.19
N PRO A 418 23.88 8.72 2.41
CA PRO A 418 24.96 8.55 1.48
C PRO A 418 26.17 8.08 2.29
N GLN A 419 26.73 6.93 1.90
CA GLN A 419 28.06 6.59 2.36
C GLN A 419 28.94 7.75 1.91
N THR A 420 29.63 8.39 2.85
CA THR A 420 30.68 9.35 2.53
C THR A 420 31.54 8.65 1.49
N ARG A 421 31.48 9.12 0.24
CA ARG A 421 32.48 8.76 -0.75
C ARG A 421 33.73 9.45 -0.27
N LEU A 422 34.42 8.83 0.68
CA LEU A 422 35.79 9.19 0.97
C LEU A 422 36.47 9.19 -0.38
N SER A 423 37.07 10.31 -0.74
CA SER A 423 37.83 10.38 -1.98
C SER A 423 38.85 9.24 -1.94
N LYS A 424 39.22 8.67 -3.10
CA LYS A 424 40.23 7.60 -3.13
C LYS A 424 41.50 8.03 -2.36
N ILE A 425 41.80 9.33 -2.38
CA ILE A 425 42.87 9.98 -1.63
C ILE A 425 42.63 9.88 -0.12
N GLU A 426 41.46 10.22 0.41
CA GLU A 426 41.14 10.11 1.84
C GLU A 426 41.22 8.66 2.35
N VAL A 427 40.74 7.69 1.58
CA VAL A 427 40.85 6.26 1.95
C VAL A 427 42.33 5.86 2.05
N LEU A 428 43.14 6.27 1.08
CA LEU A 428 44.57 5.97 1.09
C LEU A 428 45.32 6.72 2.19
N LYS A 429 44.93 7.96 2.51
CA LYS A 429 45.48 8.70 3.66
C LYS A 429 45.21 7.94 4.95
N GLU A 430 44.02 7.35 5.12
CA GLU A 430 43.70 6.58 6.32
C GLU A 430 44.43 5.25 6.41
N LEU A 431 44.61 4.55 5.28
CA LEU A 431 45.45 3.35 5.21
C LEU A 431 46.91 3.67 5.56
N VAL A 432 47.47 4.74 4.98
CA VAL A 432 48.83 5.21 5.28
C VAL A 432 48.98 5.55 6.77
N ARG A 433 47.97 6.19 7.39
CA ARG A 433 47.95 6.43 8.85
C ARG A 433 47.91 5.13 9.66
N SER A 434 47.10 4.15 9.25
CA SER A 434 47.02 2.86 9.94
C SER A 434 48.33 2.06 9.87
N LEU A 435 49.13 2.29 8.82
CA LEU A 435 50.47 1.70 8.64
C LEU A 435 51.57 2.51 9.35
N GLY A 436 51.22 3.50 10.19
CA GLY A 436 52.15 4.28 10.99
C GLY A 436 52.78 5.49 10.30
N PHE A 437 52.36 5.82 9.07
CA PHE A 437 52.91 6.95 8.32
C PHE A 437 52.01 8.18 8.38
N ARG A 438 52.62 9.37 8.34
CA ARG A 438 51.89 10.64 8.20
C ARG A 438 51.68 10.96 6.72
N PRO A 439 50.42 11.04 6.24
CA PRO A 439 50.16 11.19 4.81
C PRO A 439 50.70 12.49 4.21
N GLU A 440 50.75 13.56 5.01
CA GLU A 440 51.28 14.86 4.57
C GLU A 440 52.78 14.79 4.31
N GLU A 441 53.53 14.10 5.17
CA GLU A 441 54.97 13.91 5.01
C GLU A 441 55.29 13.05 3.77
N VAL A 442 54.50 12.00 3.52
CA VAL A 442 54.61 11.16 2.31
C VAL A 442 54.38 11.97 1.04
N LEU A 443 53.34 12.81 1.03
CA LEU A 443 53.02 13.66 -0.12
C LEU A 443 54.11 14.71 -0.37
N VAL A 444 54.63 15.35 0.69
CA VAL A 444 55.72 16.33 0.60
C VAL A 444 57.00 15.67 0.09
N LYS A 445 57.37 14.49 0.62
CA LYS A 445 58.56 13.76 0.19
C LYS A 445 58.51 13.38 -1.29
N HIS A 446 57.36 12.87 -1.75
CA HIS A 446 57.17 12.52 -3.16
C HIS A 446 57.18 13.75 -4.10
N ILE A 447 56.78 14.94 -3.62
CA ILE A 447 56.91 16.20 -4.38
C ILE A 447 58.38 16.61 -4.49
N LEU A 448 59.16 16.49 -3.41
CA LEU A 448 60.59 16.82 -3.38
C LEU A 448 61.43 15.88 -4.27
N GLU A 449 61.05 14.61 -4.38
CA GLU A 449 61.75 13.61 -5.21
C GLU A 449 61.50 13.80 -6.72
N LYS A 450 60.46 14.56 -7.12
CA LYS A 450 60.10 14.81 -8.54
C LYS A 450 59.91 16.31 -8.82
N PRO A 451 60.98 17.13 -8.77
CA PRO A 451 60.91 18.60 -8.74
C PRO A 451 60.44 19.29 -10.03
N HIS A 452 60.30 18.57 -11.15
CA HIS A 452 59.89 19.15 -12.45
C HIS A 452 58.37 19.29 -12.65
N ARG A 453 57.54 18.93 -11.66
CA ARG A 453 56.08 19.02 -11.74
C ARG A 453 55.58 20.30 -11.04
N THR A 454 55.10 21.27 -11.83
CA THR A 454 54.61 22.58 -11.36
C THR A 454 53.16 22.56 -10.82
N LEU A 455 52.42 21.46 -10.96
CA LEU A 455 51.03 21.32 -10.49
C LEU A 455 50.80 19.99 -9.75
N VAL A 456 50.24 20.07 -8.54
CA VAL A 456 49.81 18.91 -7.74
C VAL A 456 48.40 18.50 -8.20
N THR A 457 48.31 17.43 -8.99
CA THR A 457 47.03 16.84 -9.41
C THR A 457 46.61 15.70 -8.47
N ASP A 458 45.31 15.38 -8.46
CA ASP A 458 44.75 14.26 -7.69
C ASP A 458 45.43 12.93 -8.01
N ASP A 459 45.84 12.72 -9.27
CA ASP A 459 46.56 11.51 -9.70
C ASP A 459 47.96 11.42 -9.08
N ASN A 460 48.66 12.55 -8.90
CA ASN A 460 49.98 12.58 -8.26
C ASN A 460 49.88 12.23 -6.77
N GLN A 461 48.83 12.70 -6.09
CA GLN A 461 48.59 12.35 -4.69
C GLN A 461 48.22 10.86 -4.53
N LEU A 462 47.44 10.32 -5.46
CA LEU A 462 47.09 8.90 -5.51
C LEU A 462 48.31 8.01 -5.70
N GLU A 463 49.23 8.40 -6.59
CA GLU A 463 50.46 7.66 -6.88
C GLU A 463 51.37 7.61 -5.65
N ALA A 464 51.64 8.77 -5.03
CA ALA A 464 52.48 8.87 -3.83
C ALA A 464 51.96 8.02 -2.66
N LEU A 465 50.66 8.07 -2.38
CA LEU A 465 50.07 7.28 -1.29
C LEU A 465 50.08 5.78 -1.58
N ARG A 466 49.92 5.37 -2.84
CA ARG A 466 50.03 3.96 -3.25
C ARG A 466 51.44 3.42 -3.13
N GLU A 467 52.44 4.21 -3.49
CA GLU A 467 53.86 3.83 -3.33
C GLU A 467 54.23 3.65 -1.86
N ALA A 468 53.77 4.55 -0.99
CA ALA A 468 53.98 4.41 0.46
C ALA A 468 53.36 3.13 1.03
N ILE A 469 52.13 2.80 0.63
CA ILE A 469 51.48 1.55 1.05
C ILE A 469 52.23 0.32 0.52
N ARG A 470 52.66 0.33 -0.75
CA ARG A 470 53.45 -0.79 -1.32
C ARG A 470 54.78 -0.96 -0.58
N HIS A 471 55.43 0.13 -0.21
CA HIS A 471 56.69 0.09 0.53
C HIS A 471 56.48 -0.47 1.94
N ALA A 472 55.44 -0.03 2.64
CA ALA A 472 55.07 -0.55 3.96
C ALA A 472 54.78 -2.06 3.94
N ILE A 473 53.93 -2.52 3.01
CA ILE A 473 53.60 -3.93 2.85
C ILE A 473 54.83 -4.77 2.49
N ARG A 474 55.71 -4.27 1.61
CA ARG A 474 56.95 -4.97 1.27
C ARG A 474 57.87 -5.13 2.47
N LYS A 475 57.97 -4.09 3.31
CA LYS A 475 58.79 -4.13 4.52
C LYS A 475 58.26 -5.17 5.51
N GLU A 476 56.95 -5.19 5.73
CA GLU A 476 56.27 -6.15 6.61
C GLU A 476 56.40 -7.59 6.10
N ILE A 477 56.32 -7.81 4.78
CA ILE A 477 56.57 -9.12 4.16
C ILE A 477 58.02 -9.57 4.32
N VAL A 478 58.99 -8.67 4.22
CA VAL A 478 60.42 -9.00 4.41
C VAL A 478 60.70 -9.33 5.88
N GLU A 479 60.15 -8.56 6.82
CA GLU A 479 60.25 -8.86 8.27
C GLU A 479 59.63 -10.23 8.60
N LEU A 480 58.49 -10.59 7.99
CA LEU A 480 57.85 -11.91 8.13
C LEU A 480 58.60 -13.08 7.46
N LEU A 481 59.53 -12.81 6.55
CA LEU A 481 60.36 -13.82 5.88
C LEU A 481 61.74 -13.98 6.54
N GLU A 482 62.13 -13.03 7.39
CA GLU A 482 63.36 -13.04 8.18
C GLU A 482 63.15 -13.58 9.61
N GLU A 483 61.90 -13.66 10.09
CA GLU A 483 61.44 -14.52 11.20
C GLU A 483 61.23 -15.98 10.76
#